data_AF-A0AAW0JIS9-F1
#
_entry.id   AF-A0AAW0JIS9-F1
#
_cell.length_a   1.000
_cell.length_b   1.000
_cell.length_c   1.000
_cell.angle_alpha   90.00
_cell.angle_beta   90.00
_cell.angle_gamma   90.00
#
_symmetry.space_group_name_H-M   'P 1'
#
loop_
_entity.id
_entity.type
_entity.pdbx_description
1 polymer ?
#
loop_
_entity_poly.entity_id
_entity_poly.type
_entity_poly.pdbx_seq_one_letter_code
_entity_poly.pdbx_strand_id
1 'polypeptide(L)' 'MTSSSKGSYTRLCIQVNLDKPLINTVKVGRLKQKVMYEGISFLCFYCGRLGHK' A
#
# COMPACT_ATOMS: atom_id res chain seq x y z
N MET A 1 5.07 36.48 3.77
CA MET A 1 4.61 35.35 4.60
C MET A 1 4.55 34.12 3.73
N THR A 2 5.61 33.31 3.72
CA THR A 2 5.68 32.07 2.94
C THR A 2 4.93 30.99 3.72
N SER A 3 3.71 30.65 3.29
CA SER A 3 2.90 29.58 3.85
C SER A 3 3.52 28.22 3.49
N SER A 4 4.55 27.84 4.25
CA SER A 4 5.13 26.50 4.23
C SER A 4 4.10 25.52 4.81
N SER A 5 3.20 25.06 3.95
CA SER A 5 2.30 23.95 4.20
C SER A 5 3.14 22.68 4.35
N LYS A 6 3.67 22.44 5.56
CA LYS A 6 4.27 21.15 5.94
C LYS A 6 3.15 20.11 5.90
N GLY A 7 2.99 19.46 4.75
CA GLY A 7 2.15 18.28 4.62
C GLY A 7 2.58 17.27 5.68
N SER A 8 1.65 16.85 6.53
CA SER A 8 1.92 15.79 7.50
C SER A 8 2.04 14.47 6.75
N TYR A 9 3.21 13.86 6.78
CA TYR A 9 3.43 12.53 6.21
C TYR A 9 3.22 11.48 7.31
N THR A 10 2.37 10.49 7.04
CA THR A 10 2.15 9.35 7.93
C THR A 10 2.46 8.05 7.21
N ARG A 11 3.00 7.07 7.94
CA ARG A 11 3.21 5.71 7.46
C ARG A 11 2.27 4.78 8.21
N LEU A 12 1.58 3.91 7.49
CA LEU A 12 0.70 2.90 8.07
C LEU A 12 1.20 1.52 7.65
N CYS A 13 1.51 0.67 8.64
CA CYS A 13 1.74 -0.74 8.41
C CYS A 13 0.39 -1.45 8.49
N ILE A 14 -0.01 -2.11 7.40
CA ILE A 14 -1.21 -2.96 7.38
C ILE A 14 -0.82 -4.40 7.07
N GLN A 15 -1.48 -5.32 7.73
CA GLN A 15 -1.39 -6.73 7.35
C GLN A 15 -2.33 -6.96 6.18
N VAL A 16 -1.77 -7.39 5.05
CA VAL A 16 -2.54 -7.71 3.85
C VAL A 16 -2.68 -9.23 3.79
N ASN A 17 -3.91 -9.71 3.69
CA ASN A 17 -4.18 -11.12 3.42
C ASN A 17 -3.95 -11.39 1.93
N LEU A 18 -3.08 -12.34 1.62
CA LEU A 18 -2.66 -12.68 0.25
C LEU A 18 -3.46 -13.81 -0.39
N ASP A 19 -4.29 -14.52 0.39
CA ASP A 19 -5.30 -15.46 -0.12
C ASP A 19 -6.47 -14.73 -0.81
N LYS A 20 -6.58 -13.42 -0.58
CA LYS A 20 -7.59 -12.54 -1.19
C LYS A 20 -6.94 -11.66 -2.25
N PRO A 21 -7.68 -11.27 -3.31
CA PRO A 21 -7.18 -10.37 -4.32
C PRO A 21 -6.73 -9.04 -3.70
N LEU A 22 -5.56 -8.57 -4.12
CA LEU A 22 -4.97 -7.32 -3.66
C LEU A 22 -5.87 -6.12 -3.98
N ILE A 23 -5.90 -5.17 -3.06
CA ILE A 23 -6.77 -4.00 -3.14
C ILE A 23 -6.09 -2.96 -4.02
N ASN A 24 -6.64 -2.69 -5.21
CA ASN A 24 -6.07 -1.68 -6.11
C ASN A 24 -6.38 -0.23 -5.66
N THR A 25 -7.33 -0.02 -4.75
CA THR A 25 -7.74 1.33 -4.34
C THR A 25 -8.19 1.34 -2.88
N VAL A 26 -7.65 2.28 -2.11
CA VAL A 26 -8.05 2.51 -0.71
C VAL A 26 -8.82 3.82 -0.59
N LYS A 27 -9.77 3.86 0.33
CA LYS A 27 -10.55 5.07 0.62
C LYS A 27 -9.98 5.75 1.86
N VAL A 28 -9.41 6.94 1.69
CA VAL A 28 -8.90 7.77 2.79
C VAL A 28 -9.86 8.93 2.97
N GLY A 29 -10.80 8.77 3.91
CA GLY A 29 -11.90 9.72 4.11
C GLY A 29 -12.81 9.81 2.88
N ARG A 30 -12.82 10.96 2.19
CA ARG A 30 -13.58 11.17 0.94
C ARG A 30 -12.76 10.88 -0.32
N LEU A 31 -11.46 10.65 -0.19
CA LEU A 31 -10.55 10.42 -1.30
C LEU A 31 -10.45 8.93 -1.63
N LYS A 32 -10.48 8.60 -2.91
CA LYS A 32 -10.10 7.27 -3.42
C LYS A 32 -8.67 7.35 -3.93
N GLN A 33 -7.76 6.66 -3.26
CA GLN A 33 -6.34 6.63 -3.59
C GLN A 33 -6.00 5.29 -4.23
N LYS A 34 -5.40 5.30 -5.43
CA LYS A 34 -4.85 4.09 -6.03
C LYS A 34 -3.64 3.63 -5.23
N VAL A 35 -3.56 2.33 -4.99
CA VAL A 35 -2.43 1.69 -4.31
C VAL A 35 -1.44 1.21 -5.36
N MET A 36 -0.18 1.62 -5.23
CA MET A 36 0.92 1.00 -5.96
C MET A 36 1.67 0.08 -5.00
N TYR A 37 1.80 -1.19 -5.39
CA TYR A 37 2.54 -2.16 -4.62
C TYR A 37 3.96 -2.25 -5.18
N GLU A 38 4.93 -1.80 -4.41
CA GLU A 38 6.34 -2.01 -4.75
C GLU A 38 6.73 -3.47 -4.46
N GLY A 39 7.43 -4.11 -5.40
CA GLY A 39 7.92 -5.48 -5.21
C GLY A 39 6.84 -6.56 -5.26
N ILE A 40 5.63 -6.27 -5.78
CA ILE A 40 4.57 -7.27 -5.94
C ILE A 40 5.03 -8.47 -6.79
N SER A 41 5.92 -8.23 -7.75
CA SER A 41 6.49 -9.28 -8.61
C SER A 41 7.41 -10.24 -7.87
N PHE A 42 7.93 -9.86 -6.71
CA PHE A 42 8.74 -10.71 -5.83
C PHE A 42 7.91 -11.39 -4.74
N LEU A 43 6.60 -11.12 -4.69
CA LEU A 43 5.68 -11.72 -3.74
C LEU A 43 5.12 -13.02 -4.31
N CYS A 44 5.38 -14.12 -3.61
CA CYS A 44 4.78 -15.41 -3.94
C CYS A 44 3.36 -15.45 -3.37
N PHE A 45 2.35 -15.34 -4.24
CA PHE A 45 0.92 -15.36 -3.88
C PHE A 45 0.47 -16.68 -3.24
N TYR A 46 1.16 -17.78 -3.52
CA TYR A 46 0.86 -19.08 -2.93
C TYR A 46 1.33 -19.21 -1.47
N CYS A 47 2.47 -18.59 -1.13
CA CYS A 47 3.13 -18.79 0.16
C CYS A 47 3.14 -17.54 1.04
N GLY A 48 2.74 -16.39 0.49
CA GLY A 48 2.71 -15.10 1.17
C GLY A 48 4.08 -14.52 1.54
N ARG A 49 5.17 -15.06 0.95
CA ARG A 49 6.55 -14.68 1.26
C ARG A 49 7.15 -13.86 0.11
N LEU A 50 7.90 -12.82 0.47
CA LEU A 50 8.72 -12.06 -0.48
C LEU A 50 10.03 -12.81 -0.74
N GLY A 51 10.42 -12.96 -2.00
CA GLY A 51 11.69 -13.58 -2.39
C GLY A 51 11.68 -15.11 -2.46
N HIS A 52 10.50 -15.74 -2.46
CA HIS A 52 10.39 -17.17 -2.72
C HIS A 52 10.53 -17.40 -4.24
N LYS A 53 11.49 -18.25 -4.62
CA LYS A 53 11.69 -18.68 -6.01
C LYS A 53 10.78 -19.85 -6.34
#